data_AF-A0A358SPR5-F1
#
_entry.id   AF-A0A358SPR5-F1
#
_cell.length_a   1.000
_cell.length_b   1.000
_cell.length_c   1.000
_cell.angle_alpha   90.00
_cell.angle_beta   90.00
_cell.angle_gamma   90.00
#
_symmetry.space_group_name_H-M   'P 1'
#
loop_
_entity.id
_entity.type
_entity.pdbx_description
1 polymer ?
#
loop_
_entity_poly.entity_id
_entity_poly.type
_entity_poly.pdbx_seq_one_letter_code
_entity_poly.pdbx_strand_id
1 'polypeptide(L)'
;GKIARPKNVWIVSDMPKTRSGKIMRRVIASISNFADVGDVTTLANPEIVDSIRHQVQTAKVANDDVPRDLTEAEFEEIKKFGAE
;
A
#
# COMPACT_ATOMS: atom_id res chain seq x y z
N GLY A 1 -23.10 -6.92 -10.33
CA GLY A 1 -22.97 -7.71 -9.09
C GLY A 1 -22.02 -7.03 -8.12
N LYS A 2 -22.16 -7.23 -6.80
CA LYS A 2 -21.43 -6.48 -5.76
C LYS A 2 -19.94 -6.85 -5.58
N ILE A 3 -19.45 -7.92 -6.23
CA ILE A 3 -18.12 -8.51 -5.99
C ILE A 3 -16.97 -7.56 -6.37
N ALA A 4 -17.08 -6.82 -7.47
CA ALA A 4 -16.03 -5.93 -7.97
C ALA A 4 -16.19 -4.47 -7.52
N ARG A 5 -17.09 -4.18 -6.57
CA ARG A 5 -17.32 -2.81 -6.11
C ARG A 5 -16.14 -2.38 -5.24
N PRO A 6 -15.42 -1.28 -5.57
CA PRO A 6 -14.36 -0.79 -4.71
C PRO A 6 -14.92 -0.32 -3.38
N LYS A 7 -14.22 -0.62 -2.28
CA LYS A 7 -14.54 -0.08 -0.96
C LYS A 7 -14.31 1.43 -0.90
N ASN A 8 -13.18 1.87 -1.47
CA ASN A 8 -12.72 3.27 -1.46
C ASN A 8 -12.29 3.70 -2.87
N VAL A 9 -12.47 4.98 -3.19
CA VAL A 9 -11.97 5.63 -4.41
C VAL A 9 -11.22 6.89 -4.00
N TRP A 10 -9.93 6.96 -4.36
CA TRP A 10 -9.05 8.08 -4.00
C TRP A 10 -8.79 8.96 -5.21
N ILE A 11 -9.10 10.25 -5.08
CA ILE A 11 -8.79 11.24 -6.12
C ILE A 11 -7.43 11.85 -5.78
N VAL A 12 -6.51 11.76 -6.74
CA VAL A 12 -5.11 12.17 -6.61
C VAL A 12 -4.74 13.10 -7.77
N SER A 13 -3.77 13.98 -7.56
CA SER A 13 -3.33 14.95 -8.57
C SER A 13 -2.53 14.31 -9.71
N ASP A 14 -1.80 13.23 -9.41
CA ASP A 14 -1.07 12.43 -10.40
C ASP A 14 -0.91 10.98 -9.91
N MET A 15 -0.52 10.08 -10.81
CA MET A 15 -0.26 8.67 -10.53
C MET A 15 1.24 8.38 -10.45
N PRO A 16 1.68 7.42 -9.60
CA PRO A 16 3.06 6.96 -9.57
C PRO A 16 3.42 6.30 -10.92
N LYS A 17 4.05 7.07 -11.81
CA LYS A 17 4.44 6.65 -13.16
C LYS A 17 5.95 6.74 -13.33
N THR A 18 6.54 5.78 -14.05
CA THR A 18 7.92 5.86 -14.51
C THR A 18 8.10 7.03 -15.48
N ARG A 19 9.35 7.43 -15.76
CA ARG A 19 9.66 8.42 -16.82
C ARG A 19 9.13 8.02 -18.21
N SER A 20 8.87 6.73 -18.45
CA SER A 20 8.24 6.20 -19.66
C SER A 20 6.71 6.11 -19.61
N GLY A 21 6.09 6.59 -18.53
CA GLY A 21 4.63 6.66 -18.37
C GLY A 21 3.96 5.39 -17.81
N LYS A 22 4.73 4.33 -17.49
CA LYS A 22 4.17 3.09 -16.92
C LYS A 22 3.74 3.34 -15.47
N ILE A 23 2.50 2.99 -15.14
CA ILE A 23 1.99 3.08 -13.77
C ILE A 23 2.65 1.99 -12.91
N MET A 24 3.33 2.40 -11.85
CA MET A 24 3.95 1.50 -10.88
C MET A 24 2.92 1.03 -9.85
N ARG A 25 2.07 0.08 -10.26
CA ARG A 25 1.00 -0.47 -9.40
C ARG A 25 1.51 -1.05 -8.08
N ARG A 26 2.74 -1.56 -8.04
CA ARG A 26 3.35 -2.08 -6.80
C ARG A 26 3.41 -1.01 -5.70
N VAL A 27 3.70 0.24 -6.06
CA VAL A 27 3.80 1.35 -5.09
C VAL A 27 2.42 1.65 -4.51
N ILE A 28 1.38 1.64 -5.35
CA ILE A 28 -0.02 1.82 -4.94
C ILE A 28 -0.44 0.69 -3.99
N ALA A 29 -0.07 -0.56 -4.31
CA ALA A 29 -0.36 -1.71 -3.47
C ALA A 29 0.35 -1.62 -2.11
N SER A 30 1.64 -1.27 -2.08
CA SER A 30 2.39 -1.06 -0.83
C SER A 30 1.74 0.01 0.04
N ILE A 31 1.36 1.17 -0.53
CA ILE A 31 0.68 2.24 0.20
C ILE A 31 -0.63 1.75 0.82
N SER A 32 -1.47 1.06 0.03
CA SER A 32 -2.76 0.54 0.47
C SER A 32 -2.65 -0.48 1.61
N ASN A 33 -1.55 -1.23 1.64
CA ASN A 33 -1.30 -2.29 2.61
C ASN A 33 -0.37 -1.87 3.76
N PHE A 34 -0.06 -0.57 3.90
CA PHE A 34 0.90 -0.08 4.91
C PHE A 34 2.28 -0.76 4.85
N ALA A 35 2.67 -1.21 3.66
CA ALA A 35 3.94 -1.86 3.39
C ALA A 35 4.98 -0.85 2.89
N ASP A 36 6.25 -1.24 2.95
CA ASP A 36 7.33 -0.47 2.33
C ASP A 36 7.15 -0.38 0.81
N VAL A 37 7.35 0.82 0.27
CA VAL A 37 7.29 1.11 -1.17
C VAL A 37 8.59 0.76 -1.87
N GLY A 38 9.70 0.65 -1.13
CA GLY A 38 11.04 0.40 -1.67
C GLY A 38 11.54 1.52 -2.60
N ASP A 39 12.43 1.17 -3.53
CA ASP A 39 13.05 2.14 -4.43
C ASP A 39 12.04 2.75 -5.43
N VAL A 40 11.93 4.08 -5.46
CA VAL A 40 11.05 4.84 -6.36
C VAL A 40 11.81 5.83 -7.26
N THR A 41 13.14 5.74 -7.33
CA THR A 41 14.02 6.66 -8.08
C THR A 41 13.71 6.75 -9.58
N THR A 42 13.07 5.72 -10.14
CA THR A 42 12.67 5.65 -11.56
C THR A 42 11.36 6.37 -11.89
N LEU A 43 10.63 6.86 -10.89
CA LEU A 43 9.42 7.64 -11.09
C LEU A 43 9.73 8.98 -11.75
N ALA A 44 8.78 9.45 -12.56
CA ALA A 44 8.82 10.79 -13.13
C ALA A 44 8.62 11.85 -12.04
N ASN A 45 7.76 11.56 -11.06
CA ASN A 45 7.48 12.40 -9.91
C ASN A 45 7.48 11.51 -8.64
N PRO A 46 8.60 11.40 -7.91
CA PRO A 46 8.66 10.62 -6.67
C PRO A 46 7.80 11.20 -5.54
N GLU A 47 7.66 12.53 -5.46
CA GLU A 47 6.94 13.23 -4.38
C GLU A 47 5.44 12.87 -4.31
N ILE A 48 4.85 12.46 -5.44
CA ILE A 48 3.45 12.02 -5.48
C ILE A 48 3.20 10.80 -4.58
N VAL A 49 4.22 9.96 -4.37
CA VAL A 49 4.13 8.75 -3.55
C VAL A 49 3.79 9.12 -2.11
N ASP A 50 4.46 10.13 -1.57
CA ASP A 50 4.25 10.54 -0.18
C ASP A 50 2.93 11.29 -0.01
N SER A 51 2.52 12.09 -0.98
CA SER A 51 1.19 12.71 -0.98
C SER A 51 0.07 11.65 -0.98
N ILE A 52 0.16 10.63 -1.83
CA ILE A 52 -0.83 9.55 -1.89
C ILE A 52 -0.79 8.73 -0.59
N ARG A 53 0.40 8.41 -0.09
CA ARG A 53 0.58 7.68 1.17
C ARG A 53 -0.11 8.40 2.31
N HIS A 54 0.17 9.69 2.48
CA HIS A 54 -0.41 10.48 3.56
C HIS A 54 -1.94 10.53 3.46
N GLN A 55 -2.49 10.81 2.28
CA GLN A 55 -3.95 10.86 2.06
C GLN A 55 -4.64 9.53 2.36
N VAL A 56 -4.12 8.42 1.81
CA VAL A 56 -4.73 7.09 1.95
C VAL A 56 -4.58 6.58 3.38
N GLN A 57 -3.38 6.63 3.96
CA GLN A 57 -3.13 6.04 5.28
C GLN A 57 -3.82 6.82 6.39
N THR A 58 -3.82 8.16 6.34
CA THR A 58 -4.55 8.98 7.32
C THR A 58 -6.04 8.65 7.33
N ALA A 59 -6.65 8.55 6.15
CA ALA A 59 -8.07 8.22 6.05
C ALA A 59 -8.38 6.76 6.45
N LYS A 60 -7.48 5.80 6.17
CA LYS A 60 -7.64 4.41 6.62
C LYS A 60 -7.52 4.29 8.14
N VAL A 61 -6.56 4.98 8.76
CA VAL A 61 -6.42 5.04 10.23
C VAL A 61 -7.68 5.65 10.88
N ALA A 62 -8.20 6.75 10.33
CA ALA A 62 -9.43 7.36 10.85
C ALA A 62 -10.66 6.46 10.77
N ASN A 63 -10.69 5.52 9.81
CA ASN A 63 -11.79 4.57 9.60
C ASN A 63 -11.54 3.19 10.22
N ASP A 64 -10.46 3.02 10.99
CA ASP A 64 -10.04 1.73 11.56
C ASP A 64 -9.84 0.63 10.49
N ASP A 65 -9.50 1.02 9.25
CA ASP A 65 -9.20 0.13 8.11
C ASP A 65 -7.68 -0.08 7.97
N VAL A 66 -7.06 -0.43 9.08
CA VAL A 66 -5.63 -0.73 9.19
C VAL A 66 -5.41 -2.25 9.21
N PRO A 67 -4.29 -2.76 8.64
CA PRO A 67 -3.92 -4.15 8.82
C PRO A 67 -3.83 -4.49 10.30
N ARG A 68 -4.42 -5.62 10.71
CA ARG A 68 -4.27 -6.13 12.08
C ARG A 68 -2.83 -6.58 12.30
N ASP A 69 -2.33 -6.37 13.51
CA ASP A 69 -1.10 -7.03 13.94
C ASP A 69 -1.31 -8.54 14.06
N LEU A 70 -0.22 -9.29 13.88
CA LEU A 70 -0.19 -10.72 14.15
C LEU A 70 -0.18 -10.95 15.65
N THR A 71 -0.93 -11.95 16.09
CA THR A 71 -0.85 -12.42 17.48
C THR A 71 0.49 -13.13 17.71
N GLU A 72 0.94 -13.17 18.97
CA GLU A 72 2.18 -13.86 19.34
C GLU A 72 2.16 -15.35 18.95
N ALA A 73 1.00 -16.00 19.03
CA ALA A 73 0.82 -17.38 18.59
C ALA A 73 1.02 -17.55 17.07
N GLU A 74 0.45 -16.66 16.26
CA GLU A 74 0.63 -16.66 14.80
C GLU A 74 2.09 -16.41 14.41
N PHE A 75 2.78 -15.52 15.14
CA PHE A 75 4.20 -15.23 14.91
C PHE A 75 5.09 -16.45 15.21
N GLU A 76 4.83 -17.14 16.32
CA GLU A 76 5.56 -18.36 16.70
C GLU A 76 5.29 -19.52 15.74
N GLU A 77 4.07 -19.64 15.21
CA GLU A 77 3.73 -20.64 14.19
C GLU A 77 4.49 -20.41 12.88
N ILE A 78 4.52 -19.16 12.38
CA ILE A 78 5.29 -18.78 11.19
C ILE A 78 6.78 -19.09 11.37
N LYS A 79 7.33 -18.78 12.55
CA LYS A 79 8.75 -19.02 12.86
C LYS A 79 9.09 -20.51 12.91
N LYS A 80 8.19 -21.35 13.42
CA LYS A 80 8.36 -22.81 13.43
C LYS A 80 8.30 -23.40 12.02
N PHE A 81 7.42 -22.89 11.17
CA PHE A 81 7.26 -23.39 9.79
C PHE A 81 8.47 -23.12 8.90
N GLY A 82 9.24 -22.06 9.17
CA GLY A 82 10.47 -21.74 8.42
C GLY A 82 11.76 -22.39 8.96
N ALA A 83 11.65 -23.23 9.98
CA ALA A 83 12.79 -23.90 10.62
C ALA A 83 12.94 -25.39 10.21
N GLU A 84 12.03 -25.90 9.36
CA GLU A 84 12.14 -27.18 8.65
C GLU A 84 12.63 -26.97 7.21
#